data_AF-A0A7E4UN11-F1
#
_entry.id   AF-A0A7E4UN11-F1
#
_cell.length_a   1.000
_cell.length_b   1.000
_cell.length_c   1.000
_cell.angle_alpha   90.00
_cell.angle_beta   90.00
_cell.angle_gamma   90.00
#
_symmetry.space_group_name_H-M   'P 1'
#
loop_
_entity.id
_entity.type
_entity.pdbx_description
1 polymer ?
#
loop_
_entity_poly.entity_id
_entity_poly.type
_entity_poly.pdbx_seq_one_letter_code
_entity_poly.pdbx_strand_id
1 'polypeptide(L)'
;MAAPYEVGRIYTEVDLPFRVEYHLDECNTDRFKIEQVSNYGTLMQYKAIKGERKVVIRVHIRTFTTNHVLIGDNLAIITVYVSPRPY
;
A
#
# COMPACT_ATOMS: atom_id res chain seq x y z
N MET A 1 -0.75 -21.58 7.72
CA MET A 1 -1.04 -20.20 7.27
C MET A 1 -0.29 -19.99 5.97
N ALA A 2 -0.92 -19.41 4.94
CA ALA A 2 -0.20 -19.05 3.72
C ALA A 2 0.81 -17.95 4.05
N ALA A 3 2.01 -18.01 3.46
CA ALA A 3 3.01 -16.97 3.63
C ALA A 3 2.49 -15.65 3.02
N PRO A 4 2.81 -14.48 3.62
CA PRO A 4 2.46 -13.21 3.02
C PRO A 4 3.05 -13.09 1.61
N TYR A 5 2.29 -12.55 0.67
CA TYR A 5 2.70 -12.35 -0.72
C TYR A 5 2.81 -10.86 -1.05
N GLU A 6 3.89 -10.45 -1.72
CA GLU A 6 4.08 -9.08 -2.20
C GLU A 6 3.20 -8.84 -3.44
N VAL A 7 2.21 -7.97 -3.31
CA VAL A 7 1.30 -7.59 -4.41
C VAL A 7 1.93 -6.52 -5.29
N GLY A 8 2.71 -5.63 -4.70
CA GLY A 8 3.40 -4.57 -5.42
C GLY A 8 4.15 -3.64 -4.49
N ARG A 9 4.97 -2.78 -5.09
CA ARG A 9 5.79 -1.81 -4.38
C ARG A 9 5.60 -0.42 -4.96
N ILE A 10 5.44 0.55 -4.08
CA ILE A 10 5.20 1.95 -4.40
C ILE A 10 6.44 2.72 -4.01
N TYR A 11 7.06 3.38 -5.00
CA TYR A 11 8.21 4.23 -4.78
C TYR A 11 7.79 5.69 -4.87
N THR A 12 8.30 6.49 -3.94
CA THR A 12 8.14 7.95 -4.01
C THR A 12 9.52 8.57 -4.17
N GLU A 13 9.72 9.22 -5.31
CA GLU A 13 10.87 10.08 -5.54
C GLU A 13 10.63 11.38 -4.76
N VAL A 14 11.51 11.62 -3.80
CA VAL A 14 11.45 12.78 -2.92
C VAL A 14 12.87 13.25 -2.68
N ASP A 15 13.08 14.56 -2.82
CA ASP A 15 14.35 15.19 -2.49
C ASP A 15 14.52 15.30 -0.97
N LEU A 16 15.75 15.14 -0.49
CA LEU A 16 16.04 15.45 0.90
C LEU A 16 15.82 16.95 1.16
N PRO A 17 15.24 17.33 2.31
CA PRO A 17 15.09 16.52 3.52
C PRO A 17 13.65 16.08 3.81
N PHE A 18 12.84 15.76 2.79
CA PHE A 18 11.46 15.32 3.02
C PHE A 18 11.37 13.85 3.45
N ARG A 19 10.32 13.55 4.22
CA ARG A 19 9.97 12.20 4.64
C ARG A 19 8.65 11.80 4.01
N VAL A 20 8.50 10.50 3.75
CA VAL A 20 7.27 9.94 3.19
C VAL A 20 6.72 8.92 4.16
N GLU A 21 5.40 8.93 4.34
CA GLU A 21 4.68 7.91 5.10
C GLU A 21 3.59 7.28 4.24
N TYR A 22 3.50 5.95 4.30
CA TYR A 22 2.48 5.19 3.60
C TYR A 22 1.42 4.66 4.56
N HIS A 23 0.15 4.93 4.24
CA HIS A 23 -0.98 4.51 5.06
C HIS A 23 -2.03 3.82 4.18
N LEU A 24 -2.45 2.62 4.57
CA LEU A 24 -3.59 1.96 3.92
C LEU A 24 -4.88 2.60 4.43
N ASP A 25 -5.82 2.88 3.54
CA ASP A 25 -7.19 3.24 3.92
C ASP A 25 -7.83 2.10 4.74
N GLU A 26 -8.78 2.37 5.63
CA GLU A 26 -9.29 1.38 6.60
C GLU A 26 -9.89 0.13 5.94
N CYS A 27 -10.32 0.28 4.68
CA CYS A 27 -10.82 -0.79 3.84
C CYS A 27 -9.72 -1.82 3.50
N ASN A 28 -10.01 -3.10 3.72
CA ASN A 28 -9.15 -4.25 3.39
C ASN A 28 -7.90 -4.43 4.28
N THR A 29 -7.80 -3.72 5.40
CA THR A 29 -6.74 -3.89 6.43
C THR A 29 -6.72 -5.30 7.03
N ASP A 30 -7.81 -6.06 6.90
CA ASP A 30 -7.91 -7.45 7.33
C ASP A 30 -7.14 -8.43 6.42
N ARG A 31 -6.85 -8.01 5.17
CA ARG A 31 -6.23 -8.82 4.11
C ARG A 31 -4.89 -8.27 3.65
N PHE A 32 -4.72 -6.95 3.68
CA PHE A 32 -3.54 -6.26 3.19
C PHE A 32 -2.90 -5.39 4.26
N LYS A 33 -1.58 -5.22 4.15
CA LYS A 33 -0.81 -4.26 4.93
C LYS A 33 0.16 -3.55 4.01
N ILE A 34 0.42 -2.28 4.30
CA ILE A 34 1.53 -1.56 3.70
C ILE A 34 2.70 -1.61 4.68
N GLU A 35 3.82 -2.18 4.24
CA GLU A 35 5.06 -2.21 5.00
C GLU A 35 6.01 -1.17 4.43
N GLN A 36 6.37 -0.19 5.25
CA GLN A 36 7.28 0.88 4.83
C GLN A 36 8.72 0.52 5.16
N VAL A 37 9.59 0.68 4.17
CA VAL A 37 11.04 0.61 4.34
C VAL A 37 11.65 1.81 3.63
N SER A 38 12.28 2.71 4.40
CA SER A 38 12.78 3.99 3.88
C SER A 38 11.68 4.82 3.18
N ASN A 39 11.84 5.11 1.89
CA ASN A 39 10.96 5.92 1.04
C ASN A 39 10.12 5.07 0.06
N TYR A 40 9.92 3.79 0.34
CA TYR A 40 8.98 2.95 -0.42
C TYR A 40 8.05 2.17 0.50
N GLY A 41 6.84 1.95 0.00
CA GLY A 41 5.80 1.15 0.63
C GLY A 41 5.59 -0.16 -0.13
N THR A 42 5.73 -1.29 0.54
CA THR A 42 5.47 -2.62 0.00
C THR A 42 4.08 -3.08 0.40
N LEU A 43 3.21 -3.30 -0.58
CA LEU A 43 1.85 -3.81 -0.35
C LEU A 43 1.89 -5.33 -0.24
N MET A 44 1.63 -5.81 0.96
CA MET A 44 1.66 -7.23 1.31
C MET A 44 0.24 -7.76 1.50
N GLN A 45 -0.05 -8.94 0.96
CA GLN A 45 -1.29 -9.68 1.17
C GLN A 45 -1.06 -10.82 2.16
N TYR A 46 -1.79 -10.82 3.28
CA TYR A 46 -1.67 -11.83 4.35
C TYR A 46 -2.82 -12.84 4.35
N LYS A 47 -3.94 -12.50 3.71
CA LYS A 47 -5.08 -13.40 3.58
C LYS A 47 -5.55 -13.47 2.13
N ALA A 48 -6.00 -14.65 1.73
CA ALA A 48 -6.58 -14.87 0.41
C ALA A 48 -7.83 -14.00 0.21
N ILE A 49 -8.00 -13.48 -1.00
CA ILE A 49 -9.24 -12.82 -1.45
C ILE A 49 -10.24 -13.94 -1.80
N LYS A 50 -11.45 -13.90 -1.23
CA LYS A 50 -12.43 -14.99 -1.36
C LYS A 50 -13.75 -14.46 -1.88
N GLY A 51 -14.10 -14.86 -3.10
CA GLY A 51 -15.37 -14.50 -3.73
C GLY A 51 -15.31 -13.18 -4.51
N GLU A 52 -14.43 -12.25 -4.16
CA GLU A 52 -14.24 -11.03 -4.96
C GLU A 52 -13.40 -11.31 -6.21
N ARG A 53 -13.88 -10.83 -7.36
CA ARG A 53 -13.13 -10.83 -8.63
C ARG A 53 -12.21 -9.61 -8.77
N LYS A 54 -12.46 -8.58 -7.98
CA LYS A 54 -11.78 -7.29 -8.02
C LYS A 54 -11.75 -6.69 -6.62
N VAL A 55 -10.58 -6.26 -6.17
CA VAL A 55 -10.40 -5.53 -4.92
C VAL A 55 -9.71 -4.21 -5.23
N VAL A 56 -10.22 -3.12 -4.66
CA VAL A 56 -9.63 -1.79 -4.77
C VAL A 56 -8.99 -1.44 -3.43
N ILE A 57 -7.70 -1.13 -3.48
CA ILE A 57 -6.87 -0.78 -2.34
C ILE A 57 -6.46 0.67 -2.52
N ARG A 58 -6.59 1.46 -1.46
CA ARG A 58 -6.21 2.86 -1.43
C ARG A 58 -5.05 3.03 -0.47
N VAL A 59 -3.98 3.64 -0.96
CA VAL A 59 -2.78 3.93 -0.17
C VAL A 59 -2.56 5.43 -0.20
N HIS A 60 -2.65 6.05 0.97
CA HIS A 60 -2.23 7.42 1.19
C HIS A 60 -0.71 7.48 1.28
N ILE A 61 -0.12 8.42 0.55
CA ILE A 61 1.31 8.69 0.51
C ILE A 61 1.47 10.14 0.96
N ARG A 62 1.85 10.31 2.22
CA ARG A 62 1.96 11.62 2.84
C ARG A 62 3.41 12.05 2.88
N THR A 63 3.68 13.24 2.39
CA THR A 63 5.01 13.83 2.40
C THR A 63 5.07 14.89 3.49
N PHE A 64 6.10 14.81 4.32
CA PHE A 64 6.32 15.70 5.44
C PHE A 64 7.68 16.39 5.35
N THR A 65 7.76 17.60 5.90
CA THR A 65 9.05 18.24 6.20
C THR A 65 9.77 17.52 7.35
N THR A 66 11.03 17.87 7.59
CA THR A 66 11.80 17.40 8.77
C THR A 66 11.12 17.72 10.09
N ASN A 67 10.38 18.84 10.15
CA ASN A 67 9.62 19.27 11.33
C ASN A 67 8.21 18.66 11.37
N HIS A 68 7.95 17.62 10.56
CA HIS A 68 6.69 16.88 10.52
C HIS A 68 5.46 17.72 10.11
N VAL A 69 5.68 18.74 9.28
CA VAL A 69 4.59 19.48 8.63
C VAL A 69 4.19 18.76 7.35
N LEU A 70 2.90 18.41 7.20
CA LEU A 70 2.36 17.79 5.99
C LEU A 70 2.42 18.79 4.83
N ILE A 71 3.09 18.40 3.74
CA ILE A 71 3.26 19.24 2.53
C ILE A 71 2.63 18.62 1.29
N GLY A 72 2.26 17.35 1.34
CA GLY A 72 1.55 16.68 0.26
C GLY A 72 0.85 15.42 0.75
N ASP A 73 -0.34 15.15 0.20
CA ASP A 73 -1.07 13.90 0.38
C ASP A 73 -1.45 13.40 -1.02
N ASN A 74 -0.84 12.29 -1.42
CA ASN A 74 -1.12 11.63 -2.69
C ASN A 74 -1.88 10.33 -2.44
N LEU A 75 -2.84 10.03 -3.31
CA LEU A 75 -3.62 8.80 -3.22
C LEU A 75 -3.24 7.85 -4.35
N ALA A 76 -2.62 6.72 -4.01
CA ALA A 76 -2.43 5.61 -4.92
C ALA A 76 -3.65 4.67 -4.86
N ILE A 77 -4.30 4.46 -6.01
CA ILE A 77 -5.43 3.54 -6.13
C ILE A 77 -4.96 2.29 -6.87
N ILE A 78 -4.90 1.17 -6.17
CA ILE A 78 -4.40 -0.11 -6.67
C ILE A 78 -5.60 -1.03 -6.87
N THR A 79 -5.74 -1.55 -8.09
CA THR A 79 -6.80 -2.50 -8.42
C THR A 79 -6.20 -3.90 -8.59
N VAL A 80 -6.58 -4.82 -7.70
CA VAL A 80 -6.17 -6.22 -7.77
C VAL A 80 -7.28 -7.02 -8.42
N TYR A 81 -6.97 -7.70 -9.51
CA TYR A 81 -7.87 -8.63 -10.19
C TYR A 81 -7.56 -10.06 -9.75
N VAL A 82 -8.58 -10.81 -9.38
CA VAL A 82 -8.44 -12.19 -8.90
C VAL A 82 -8.87 -13.14 -10.02
N SER A 83 -7.98 -14.06 -10.36
CA SER A 83 -8.29 -15.12 -11.33
C SER A 83 -9.44 -15.99 -10.80
N PRO A 84 -10.45 -16.31 -11.62
CA PRO A 84 -11.53 -17.22 -11.23
C PRO A 84 -11.08 -18.69 -11.17
N ARG A 85 -9.86 -19.01 -11.61
CA ARG A 85 -9.32 -20.37 -11.58
C ARG A 85 -8.28 -20.50 -10.46
N PRO A 86 -8.40 -21.51 -9.58
CA PRO A 86 -7.29 -21.87 -8.71
C PRO A 86 -6.13 -22.36 -9.60
N TYR A 87 -4.95 -21.76 -9.40
CA TYR A 87 -3.69 -22.29 -9.95
C TYR A 87 -3.30 -23.57 -9.22
#